data_AF-A0AAV3P6D3-F1
#
_entry.id   AF-A0AAV3P6D3-F1
#
_cell.length_a   1.000
_cell.length_b   1.000
_cell.length_c   1.000
_cell.angle_alpha   90.00
_cell.angle_beta   90.00
_cell.angle_gamma   90.00
#
_symmetry.space_group_name_H-M   'P 1'
#
loop_
_entity.id
_entity.type
_entity.pdbx_description
1 polymer ?
#
loop_
_entity_poly.entity_id
_entity_poly.type
_entity_poly.pdbx_seq_one_letter_code
_entity_poly.pdbx_strand_id
1 'polypeptide(L)'
;MSVADYFGKVEKLWDQLAAINPVPACVCGESEQFQLKLDEDKFHDFLYGINRERYGHLRSQLLAQDPTPSLDWAFKAMNQEEQL
;
A
#
# COMPACT_ATOMS: atom_id res chain seq x y z
N MET A 1 2.82 -15.16 9.35
CA MET A 1 3.35 -14.67 8.06
C MET A 1 4.05 -13.37 8.34
N SER A 2 5.27 -13.18 7.86
CA SER A 2 6.00 -11.92 8.08
C SER A 2 5.35 -10.76 7.32
N VAL A 3 5.69 -9.52 7.68
CA VAL A 3 5.27 -8.32 6.95
C VAL A 3 5.77 -8.40 5.50
N ALA A 4 7.01 -8.85 5.28
CA ALA A 4 7.58 -9.03 3.96
C ALA A 4 6.84 -10.10 3.13
N ASP A 5 6.55 -11.26 3.71
CA ASP A 5 5.79 -12.32 3.03
C ASP A 5 4.38 -11.86 2.66
N TYR A 6 3.74 -11.08 3.54
CA TYR A 6 2.43 -10.51 3.29
C TYR A 6 2.48 -9.51 2.14
N PHE A 7 3.40 -8.54 2.21
CA PHE A 7 3.58 -7.53 1.18
C PHE A 7 3.80 -8.15 -0.20
N GLY A 8 4.70 -9.13 -0.31
CA GLY A 8 4.95 -9.82 -1.58
C GLY A 8 3.76 -10.64 -2.12
N LYS A 9 2.82 -11.05 -1.26
CA LYS A 9 1.55 -11.67 -1.73
C LYS A 9 0.60 -10.62 -2.28
N VAL A 10 0.48 -9.48 -1.61
CA VAL A 10 -0.40 -8.38 -2.04
C VAL A 10 0.13 -7.74 -3.32
N GLU A 11 1.44 -7.55 -3.44
CA GLU A 11 2.10 -7.04 -4.66
C GLU A 11 1.75 -7.90 -5.89
N LYS A 12 1.83 -9.23 -5.77
CA LYS A 12 1.42 -10.15 -6.85
C LYS A 12 -0.05 -10.01 -7.24
N LEU A 13 -0.93 -9.70 -6.28
CA LEU A 13 -2.35 -9.49 -6.58
C LEU A 13 -2.56 -8.18 -7.33
N TRP A 14 -1.86 -7.11 -6.95
CA TRP A 14 -1.91 -5.85 -7.68
C TRP A 14 -1.32 -5.99 -9.09
N ASP A 15 -0.25 -6.75 -9.26
CA ASP A 15 0.32 -7.03 -10.60
C ASP A 15 -0.68 -7.76 -11.50
N GLN A 16 -1.36 -8.77 -10.95
CA GLN A 16 -2.42 -9.49 -11.67
C GLN A 16 -3.60 -8.57 -12.00
N LEU A 17 -3.98 -7.69 -11.07
CA LEU A 17 -5.04 -6.73 -11.30
C LEU A 17 -4.65 -5.72 -12.39
N ALA A 18 -3.43 -5.21 -12.36
CA ALA A 18 -2.91 -4.28 -13.36
C ALA A 18 -2.83 -4.92 -14.76
N ALA A 19 -2.60 -6.23 -14.85
CA ALA A 19 -2.62 -6.96 -16.12
C ALA A 19 -4.02 -7.05 -16.75
N ILE A 20 -5.07 -7.10 -15.93
CA ILE A 20 -6.47 -7.19 -16.39
C ILE A 20 -7.08 -5.79 -16.56
N ASN A 21 -6.72 -4.84 -15.71
CA ASN A 21 -7.24 -3.49 -15.66
C ASN A 21 -6.09 -2.46 -15.61
N PRO A 22 -5.38 -2.25 -16.72
CA PRO A 22 -4.27 -1.32 -16.78
C PRO A 22 -4.76 0.13 -16.65
N VAL A 23 -3.88 1.01 -16.18
CA VAL A 23 -4.13 2.46 -16.21
C VAL A 23 -4.38 2.89 -17.65
N PRO A 24 -5.52 3.54 -17.95
CA PRO A 24 -5.80 3.99 -19.30
C PRO A 24 -4.79 5.06 -19.71
N ALA A 25 -4.17 4.88 -20.88
CA ALA A 25 -3.29 5.89 -21.44
C ALA A 25 -4.12 7.10 -21.92
N CYS A 26 -3.84 8.29 -21.39
CA CYS A 26 -4.42 9.54 -21.84
C CYS A 26 -3.33 10.61 -22.00
N VAL A 27 -3.53 11.52 -22.96
CA VAL A 27 -2.75 12.75 -23.13
C VAL A 27 -3.24 13.90 -22.25
N CYS A 28 -4.33 13.69 -21.51
CA CYS A 28 -5.03 14.70 -20.72
C CYS A 28 -4.51 14.90 -19.30
N GLY A 29 -3.51 14.13 -18.84
CA GLY A 29 -3.00 14.18 -17.47
C GLY A 29 -3.82 13.39 -16.45
N GLU A 30 -5.07 13.02 -16.77
CA GLU A 30 -5.93 12.22 -15.88
C GLU A 30 -5.33 10.86 -15.50
N SER A 31 -4.47 10.29 -16.36
CA SER A 31 -3.74 9.04 -16.06
C SER A 31 -2.80 9.18 -14.87
N GLU A 32 -2.21 10.36 -14.64
CA GLU A 32 -1.33 10.61 -13.50
C GLU A 32 -2.13 10.69 -12.20
N GLN A 33 -3.27 11.40 -12.21
CA GLN A 33 -4.18 11.43 -11.06
C GLN A 33 -4.73 10.04 -10.74
N PHE A 34 -5.04 9.25 -11.77
CA PHE A 34 -5.47 7.87 -11.61
C PHE A 34 -4.36 7.00 -10.98
N GLN A 35 -3.11 7.18 -11.39
CA GLN A 35 -1.97 6.49 -10.80
C GLN A 35 -1.78 6.87 -9.33
N LEU A 36 -1.86 8.17 -8.99
CA LEU A 36 -1.77 8.63 -7.59
C LEU A 36 -2.85 7.99 -6.72
N LYS A 37 -4.09 7.91 -7.23
CA LYS A 37 -5.19 7.25 -6.52
C LYS A 37 -4.95 5.76 -6.36
N LEU A 38 -4.44 5.08 -7.39
CA LEU A 38 -4.06 3.66 -7.28
C LEU A 38 -2.97 3.45 -6.22
N ASP A 39 -1.99 4.32 -6.15
CA ASP A 39 -0.91 4.20 -5.16
C ASP A 39 -1.43 4.42 -3.73
N GLU A 40 -2.38 5.33 -3.56
CA GLU A 40 -3.11 5.53 -2.29
C GLU A 40 -3.98 4.31 -1.93
N ASP A 41 -4.72 3.75 -2.88
CA ASP A 41 -5.52 2.54 -2.69
C ASP A 41 -4.62 1.36 -2.26
N LYS A 42 -3.45 1.19 -2.90
CA LYS A 42 -2.47 0.15 -2.52
C LYS A 42 -1.95 0.35 -1.10
N PHE A 43 -1.68 1.59 -0.68
CA PHE A 43 -1.31 1.90 0.70
C PHE A 43 -2.39 1.45 1.69
N HIS A 44 -3.66 1.78 1.42
CA HIS A 44 -4.77 1.37 2.28
C HIS A 44 -4.98 -0.14 2.30
N ASP A 45 -4.94 -0.81 1.15
CA ASP A 45 -5.05 -2.26 1.01
C ASP A 45 -4.00 -2.99 1.84
N PHE A 46 -2.74 -2.56 1.75
CA PHE A 46 -1.65 -3.12 2.55
C PHE A 46 -1.95 -2.99 4.05
N LEU A 47 -2.28 -1.79 4.53
CA LEU A 47 -2.56 -1.57 5.94
C LEU A 47 -3.84 -2.25 6.44
N TYR A 48 -4.76 -2.59 5.54
CA TYR A 48 -6.00 -3.27 5.90
C TYR A 48 -5.76 -4.72 6.32
N GLY A 49 -4.89 -5.46 5.61
CA GLY A 49 -4.61 -6.86 5.93
C GLY A 49 -3.46 -7.10 6.91
N ILE A 50 -2.78 -6.04 7.37
CA ILE A 50 -1.82 -6.12 8.49
C ILE A 50 -2.55 -6.47 9.80
N ASN A 51 -1.92 -7.33 10.62
CA ASN A 51 -2.48 -7.77 11.90
C ASN A 51 -2.69 -6.58 12.85
N ARG A 52 -3.95 -6.23 13.12
CA ARG A 52 -4.33 -5.12 14.00
C ARG A 52 -3.97 -5.33 15.46
N GLU A 53 -3.92 -6.57 15.95
CA GLU A 53 -3.58 -6.85 17.35
C GLU A 53 -2.10 -6.59 17.63
N ARG A 54 -1.23 -6.92 16.67
CA ARG A 54 0.23 -6.70 16.78
C ARG A 54 0.64 -5.27 16.41
N TYR A 55 0.09 -4.73 15.33
CA TYR A 55 0.56 -3.48 14.72
C TYR A 55 -0.43 -2.31 14.84
N GLY A 56 -1.44 -2.43 15.70
CA GLY A 56 -2.57 -1.50 15.76
C GLY A 56 -2.18 -0.03 15.98
N HIS A 57 -1.17 0.23 16.82
CA HIS A 57 -0.70 1.59 17.09
C HIS A 57 -0.03 2.22 15.87
N LEU A 58 1.03 1.58 15.34
CA LEU A 58 1.72 2.05 14.13
C LEU A 58 0.76 2.18 12.95
N ARG A 59 -0.10 1.18 12.73
CA ARG A 59 -1.13 1.23 11.67
C ARG A 59 -2.03 2.46 11.79
N SER A 60 -2.48 2.79 13.00
CA SER A 60 -3.32 3.97 13.23
C SER A 60 -2.55 5.28 13.01
N GLN A 61 -1.27 5.31 13.39
CA GLN A 61 -0.40 6.46 13.12
C GLN A 61 -0.19 6.67 11.62
N LEU A 62 0.10 5.61 10.86
CA LEU A 62 0.26 5.68 9.39
C LEU A 62 -1.02 6.20 8.71
N LEU A 63 -2.19 5.71 9.12
CA LEU A 63 -3.48 6.12 8.56
C LEU A 63 -3.88 7.56 8.93
N ALA A 64 -3.29 8.13 9.99
CA ALA A 64 -3.59 9.49 10.45
C ALA A 64 -2.64 10.55 9.85
N GLN A 65 -1.66 10.16 9.05
CA GLN A 65 -0.73 11.10 8.42
C GLN A 65 -1.39 11.84 7.25
N ASP A 66 -1.12 13.15 7.19
CA ASP A 66 -1.53 14.04 6.10
C ASP A 66 -0.31 14.90 5.68
N PRO A 67 0.21 14.75 4.45
CA PRO A 67 -0.31 13.89 3.37
C PRO A 67 -0.09 12.39 3.65
N THR A 68 -0.93 11.55 3.02
CA THR A 68 -0.80 10.08 3.07
C THR A 68 0.62 9.67 2.66
N PRO A 69 1.32 8.85 3.46
CA PRO A 69 2.68 8.45 3.15
C PRO A 69 2.72 7.43 2.00
N SER A 70 3.88 7.29 1.37
CA SER A 70 4.05 6.29 0.31
C SER A 70 3.97 4.86 0.86
N LEU A 71 3.51 3.95 0.00
CA LEU A 71 3.48 2.51 0.29
C LEU A 71 4.85 1.97 0.72
N ASP A 72 5.93 2.39 0.04
CA ASP A 72 7.30 1.97 0.38
C ASP A 72 7.70 2.37 1.81
N TRP A 73 7.32 3.58 2.22
CA TRP A 73 7.61 4.05 3.57
C TRP A 73 6.80 3.28 4.61
N ALA A 74 5.51 3.05 4.34
CA ALA A 74 4.62 2.26 5.19
C ALA A 74 5.14 0.82 5.36
N PHE A 75 5.59 0.19 4.28
CA PHE A 75 6.22 -1.12 4.30
C PHE A 75 7.47 -1.14 5.18
N LYS A 76 8.40 -0.18 4.97
CA LYS A 76 9.62 -0.09 5.78
C LYS A 76 9.33 0.09 7.26
N ALA A 77 8.38 0.97 7.61
CA ALA A 77 7.97 1.19 8.99
C ALA A 77 7.42 -0.09 9.63
N MET A 78 6.51 -0.78 8.94
CA MET A 78 5.93 -2.04 9.42
C MET A 78 6.97 -3.16 9.55
N ASN A 79 7.87 -3.27 8.58
CA ASN A 79 8.91 -4.29 8.60
C ASN A 79 9.95 -4.03 9.71
N GLN A 80 10.23 -2.76 10.01
CA GLN A 80 11.06 -2.39 11.15
C GLN A 80 10.38 -2.73 12.48
N GLU A 81 9.09 -2.42 12.63
CA GLU A 81 8.29 -2.75 13.81
C GLU A 81 8.21 -4.27 14.06
N GLU A 82 8.17 -5.09 13.01
CA GLU A 82 8.19 -6.56 13.16
C GLU A 82 9.49 -7.10 13.76
N GLN A 83 10.60 -6.40 13.57
CA GLN A 83 11.93 -6.79 14.04
C GLN A 83 12.25 -6.30 15.47
N LEU A 84 11.37 -5.48 16.06
CA LEU A 84 11.43 -5.04 17.45
C LEU A 84 10.76 -6.07 18.38
#